data_AF-A0A9D5M5D0-F1
#
_entry.id   AF-A0A9D5M5D0-F1
#
_cell.length_a   1.000
_cell.length_b   1.000
_cell.length_c   1.000
_cell.angle_alpha   90.00
_cell.angle_beta   90.00
_cell.angle_gamma   90.00
#
_symmetry.space_group_name_H-M   'P 1'
#
loop_
_entity.id
_entity.type
_entity.pdbx_description
1 polymer ?
#
loop_
_entity_poly.entity_id
_entity_poly.type
_entity_poly.pdbx_seq_one_letter_code
_entity_poly.pdbx_strand_id
1 'polypeptide(L)'
;MKNKLTMLFLALLIVFPSVIGSCGLSKGRQINAVITVEFSVSENDQTPPKNFTADDEEVLKEVFGKGKGSLNNFIEANSLGKEEVESVLIKTVKINKTVDWFLPKYAYNFLTEEYDIVNPDGYDNLLYDENGNVSLNGKPSAERFYREQELIYLVTASAKATLKNSDEIKTLTVVPSKLNRTVEQNSLLWPHSAKHYHGDGDISSTYYVGDQTKTVKEAKLGNRSINNYILIPYAFIFDGEKTNITTLCHEYMHTLGAPDYYSYDGNEVVGVGEFDIMSNSKTDIPNLSLSYTRWKMGWLDEGVNLLPISQSGEYTLYNTDGENEVKAYKIVTEEGYKKGESFYIEYRKDGGEFSSHTASGLIIYRVNEENGYISASGEKGNLWKGNAYGEKEVYVFRFARELFGGNYEERNEITKNGICYATVGNKEGYKSFGNLEDGKNAITYSSGENSLIKITYLTENADGSVKFKVEMPTVEISNTLLKEEIKAKEGNRHDLVFDRAKREATAFIVCADKRIKNPSAKKLIDGKYGKVIRTSTQFVSARLPKYNGFERYVYLCYKDGDTLSAVKEFYIEGIKNVKLSTLIIISVSVGIVVPTLVGAVIKKTKKKKEKNNE
;
A
#
# COMPACT_ATOMS: atom_id res chain seq x y z
N MET A 1 -70.96 -2.29 4.75
CA MET A 1 -71.45 -0.93 4.47
C MET A 1 -70.38 0.08 4.91
N LYS A 2 -69.91 0.92 3.95
CA LYS A 2 -69.33 2.28 4.05
C LYS A 2 -68.50 2.64 5.30
N ASN A 3 -67.17 2.83 5.15
CA ASN A 3 -66.43 4.12 5.01
C ASN A 3 -65.90 4.63 6.37
N LYS A 4 -64.78 5.33 6.56
CA LYS A 4 -63.56 5.79 5.83
C LYS A 4 -62.66 6.48 6.89
N LEU A 5 -61.40 6.73 6.53
CA LEU A 5 -60.41 7.69 7.09
C LEU A 5 -59.64 7.26 8.36
N THR A 6 -58.30 7.13 8.49
CA THR A 6 -57.01 7.68 7.96
C THR A 6 -56.26 8.45 9.08
N MET A 7 -54.97 8.08 9.28
CA MET A 7 -53.87 8.76 10.01
C MET A 7 -53.97 8.82 11.55
N LEU A 8 -52.90 8.62 12.35
CA LEU A 8 -51.50 8.99 12.16
C LEU A 8 -50.56 8.05 12.96
N PHE A 9 -49.39 7.74 12.39
CA PHE A 9 -48.32 6.94 12.98
C PHE A 9 -47.53 7.74 14.03
N LEU A 10 -47.35 7.20 15.23
CA LEU A 10 -46.25 7.54 16.14
C LEU A 10 -45.90 6.28 16.95
N ALA A 11 -44.77 5.65 16.62
CA ALA A 11 -44.22 4.55 17.43
C ALA A 11 -42.71 4.75 17.58
N LEU A 12 -42.32 5.09 18.81
CA LEU A 12 -40.98 4.94 19.35
C LEU A 12 -40.44 3.54 19.02
N LEU A 13 -39.26 3.47 18.43
CA LEU A 13 -38.44 2.26 18.46
C LEU A 13 -36.99 2.65 18.77
N ILE A 14 -36.64 2.39 20.03
CA ILE A 14 -35.27 2.37 20.54
C ILE A 14 -34.56 1.21 19.82
N VAL A 15 -33.55 1.53 19.01
CA VAL A 15 -32.67 0.53 18.39
C VAL A 15 -31.24 0.83 18.83
N PHE A 16 -30.67 -0.12 19.57
CA PHE A 16 -29.24 -0.18 19.89
C PHE A 16 -28.40 -0.25 18.60
N PRO A 17 -27.27 0.47 18.50
CA PRO A 17 -26.40 0.37 17.34
C PRO A 17 -25.70 -0.99 17.32
N SER A 18 -26.09 -1.84 16.38
CA SER A 18 -25.30 -3.00 15.96
C SER A 18 -24.08 -2.51 15.18
N VAL A 19 -22.91 -2.61 15.79
CA VAL A 19 -21.61 -2.61 15.12
C VAL A 19 -21.53 -3.89 14.29
N ILE A 20 -21.70 -3.77 12.98
CA ILE A 20 -21.36 -4.82 12.01
C ILE A 20 -20.54 -4.14 10.92
N GLY A 21 -19.29 -4.59 10.79
CA GLY A 21 -18.37 -4.15 9.76
C GLY A 21 -18.91 -4.48 8.38
N SER A 22 -18.98 -3.47 7.53
CA SER A 22 -19.30 -3.63 6.11
C SER A 22 -18.09 -4.25 5.39
N CYS A 23 -18.09 -5.59 5.24
CA CYS A 23 -17.44 -6.22 4.09
C CYS A 23 -18.47 -6.34 2.97
N GLY A 24 -18.79 -5.18 2.42
CA GLY A 24 -19.41 -4.99 1.13
C GLY A 24 -18.78 -3.72 0.61
N LEU A 25 -17.98 -3.79 -0.46
CA LEU A 25 -17.65 -2.59 -1.21
C LEU A 25 -18.98 -2.09 -1.78
N SER A 26 -19.68 -1.22 -1.03
CA SER A 26 -20.41 -0.16 -1.70
C SER A 26 -19.38 0.54 -2.58
N LYS A 27 -19.72 0.87 -3.83
CA LYS A 27 -19.06 1.97 -4.54
C LYS A 27 -19.19 3.22 -3.67
N GLY A 28 -18.30 3.35 -2.70
CA GLY A 28 -18.34 4.36 -1.67
C GLY A 28 -17.64 5.56 -2.23
N ARG A 29 -18.39 6.45 -2.87
CA ARG A 29 -17.90 7.75 -3.32
C ARG A 29 -17.07 8.38 -2.20
N GLN A 30 -15.75 8.48 -2.39
CA GLN A 30 -14.83 9.03 -1.41
C GLN A 30 -14.71 10.52 -1.63
N ILE A 31 -15.04 11.32 -0.62
CA ILE A 31 -14.88 12.77 -0.72
C ILE A 31 -13.49 13.16 -0.27
N ASN A 32 -12.77 13.81 -1.19
CA ASN A 32 -11.54 14.51 -0.94
C ASN A 32 -11.83 16.01 -0.80
N ALA A 33 -11.76 16.55 0.41
CA ALA A 33 -11.92 17.99 0.61
C ALA A 33 -10.59 18.68 0.27
N VAL A 34 -10.58 19.61 -0.68
CA VAL A 34 -9.37 20.33 -1.09
C VAL A 34 -9.44 21.76 -0.55
N ILE A 35 -8.52 22.14 0.33
CA ILE A 35 -8.46 23.48 0.92
C ILE A 35 -7.13 24.13 0.55
N THR A 36 -7.20 25.24 -0.19
CA THR A 36 -6.08 26.14 -0.43
C THR A 36 -5.84 27.06 0.77
N VAL A 37 -4.57 27.30 1.10
CA VAL A 37 -4.20 28.03 2.32
C VAL A 37 -3.24 29.16 1.99
N GLU A 38 -3.60 30.36 2.43
CA GLU A 38 -2.74 31.54 2.42
C GLU A 38 -2.24 31.85 3.84
N PHE A 39 -0.94 32.05 3.96
CA PHE A 39 -0.29 32.43 5.21
C PHE A 39 -0.33 33.94 5.42
N SER A 40 -0.19 34.36 6.66
CA SER A 40 0.05 35.75 6.99
C SER A 40 1.45 36.16 6.51
N VAL A 41 1.61 37.41 6.08
CA VAL A 41 2.89 37.96 5.62
C VAL A 41 3.57 38.63 6.80
N SER A 42 4.84 38.29 7.06
CA SER A 42 5.67 39.02 8.03
C SER A 42 6.13 40.34 7.43
N GLU A 43 6.21 41.40 8.23
CA GLU A 43 6.71 42.71 7.80
C GLU A 43 8.16 42.65 7.28
N ASN A 44 8.93 41.65 7.73
CA ASN A 44 10.33 41.46 7.36
C ASN A 44 10.55 40.36 6.31
N ASP A 45 9.49 39.74 5.79
CA ASP A 45 9.63 38.68 4.78
C ASP A 45 10.01 39.30 3.43
N GLN A 46 11.24 39.05 2.99
CA GLN A 46 11.76 39.53 1.71
C GLN A 46 11.17 38.75 0.52
N THR A 47 10.61 37.56 0.76
CA THR A 47 10.05 36.69 -0.27
C THR A 47 8.70 36.10 0.15
N PRO A 48 7.68 36.96 0.38
CA PRO A 48 6.40 36.52 0.91
C PRO A 48 5.70 35.53 -0.03
N PRO A 49 4.96 34.55 0.51
CA PRO A 49 4.10 33.68 -0.31
C PRO A 49 3.13 34.51 -1.15
N LYS A 50 2.88 34.08 -2.39
CA LYS A 50 1.90 34.74 -3.26
C LYS A 50 0.52 34.15 -3.04
N ASN A 51 -0.48 35.02 -2.95
CA ASN A 51 -1.89 34.65 -2.92
C ASN A 51 -2.29 33.86 -4.18
N PHE A 52 -3.34 33.05 -4.04
CA PHE A 52 -3.95 32.34 -5.16
C PHE A 52 -4.68 33.33 -6.08
N THR A 53 -4.54 33.12 -7.38
CA THR A 53 -5.26 33.84 -8.43
C THR A 53 -6.43 33.00 -8.96
N ALA A 54 -7.28 33.60 -9.78
CA ALA A 54 -8.33 32.85 -10.48
C ALA A 54 -7.75 31.76 -11.40
N ASP A 55 -6.60 32.04 -12.05
CA ASP A 55 -5.92 31.05 -12.90
C ASP A 55 -5.43 29.85 -12.08
N ASP A 56 -4.93 30.08 -10.85
CA ASP A 56 -4.53 28.97 -9.98
C ASP A 56 -5.75 28.10 -9.56
N GLU A 57 -6.92 28.71 -9.36
CA GLU A 57 -8.15 27.97 -9.08
C GLU A 57 -8.57 27.08 -10.27
N GLU A 58 -8.39 27.53 -11.51
CA GLU A 58 -8.67 26.72 -12.70
C GLU A 58 -7.69 25.55 -12.83
N VAL A 59 -6.40 25.76 -12.56
CA VAL A 59 -5.39 24.68 -12.51
C VAL A 59 -5.78 23.63 -11.47
N LEU A 60 -6.21 24.04 -10.28
CA LEU A 60 -6.65 23.12 -9.24
C LEU A 60 -7.93 22.36 -9.63
N LYS A 61 -8.88 23.00 -10.33
CA LYS A 61 -10.08 22.30 -10.85
C LYS A 61 -9.72 21.24 -11.87
N GLU A 62 -8.73 21.48 -12.71
CA GLU A 62 -8.23 20.50 -13.68
C GLU A 62 -7.57 19.31 -12.95
N VAL A 63 -6.61 19.60 -12.07
CA VAL A 63 -5.82 18.60 -11.35
C VAL A 63 -6.67 17.71 -10.44
N PHE A 64 -7.63 18.29 -9.73
CA PHE A 64 -8.54 17.54 -8.84
C PHE A 64 -9.85 17.13 -9.53
N GLY A 65 -9.99 17.41 -10.82
CA GLY A 65 -11.20 17.13 -11.60
C GLY A 65 -11.31 15.68 -12.07
N LYS A 66 -12.07 15.45 -13.14
CA LYS A 66 -12.18 14.16 -13.86
C LYS A 66 -11.55 14.21 -15.25
N GLY A 67 -10.84 15.29 -15.58
CA GLY A 67 -10.18 15.47 -16.87
C GLY A 67 -9.01 14.53 -17.05
N LYS A 68 -8.44 14.54 -18.27
CA LYS A 68 -7.20 13.82 -18.57
C LYS A 68 -6.09 14.30 -17.63
N GLY A 69 -5.31 13.38 -17.05
CA GLY A 69 -4.21 13.73 -16.16
C GLY A 69 -4.66 14.36 -14.84
N SER A 70 -5.85 14.03 -14.33
CA SER A 70 -6.36 14.46 -13.02
C SER A 70 -6.30 13.34 -11.98
N LEU A 71 -6.32 13.70 -10.69
CA LEU A 71 -6.34 12.76 -9.57
C LEU A 71 -7.56 11.82 -9.63
N ASN A 72 -8.77 12.34 -9.83
CA ASN A 72 -9.96 11.47 -9.80
C ASN A 72 -9.92 10.50 -10.99
N ASN A 73 -9.49 10.97 -12.18
CA ASN A 73 -9.33 10.09 -13.35
C ASN A 73 -8.26 9.02 -13.12
N PHE A 74 -7.13 9.38 -12.50
CA PHE A 74 -6.08 8.42 -12.15
C PHE A 74 -6.59 7.32 -11.22
N ILE A 75 -7.28 7.66 -10.13
CA ILE A 75 -7.80 6.66 -9.17
C ILE A 75 -8.85 5.76 -9.83
N GLU A 76 -9.73 6.33 -10.65
CA GLU A 76 -10.73 5.57 -11.41
C GLU A 76 -10.06 4.58 -12.38
N ALA A 77 -9.08 5.05 -13.17
CA ALA A 77 -8.32 4.21 -14.10
C ALA A 77 -7.50 3.11 -13.40
N ASN A 78 -6.77 3.48 -12.34
CA ASN A 78 -5.90 2.56 -11.60
C ASN A 78 -6.74 1.47 -10.90
N SER A 79 -7.94 1.80 -10.43
CA SER A 79 -8.85 0.86 -9.76
C SER A 79 -9.82 0.10 -10.68
N LEU A 80 -9.82 0.36 -11.99
CA LEU A 80 -10.86 -0.10 -12.93
C LEU A 80 -12.28 0.28 -12.48
N GLY A 81 -12.44 1.49 -11.95
CA GLY A 81 -13.70 2.04 -11.46
C GLY A 81 -14.25 1.37 -10.19
N LYS A 82 -13.43 0.58 -9.48
CA LYS A 82 -13.79 0.04 -8.15
C LYS A 82 -13.68 1.10 -7.04
N GLU A 83 -12.84 2.11 -7.22
CA GLU A 83 -12.76 3.29 -6.37
C GLU A 83 -13.16 4.53 -7.18
N GLU A 84 -13.97 5.40 -6.57
CA GLU A 84 -14.34 6.70 -7.13
C GLU A 84 -14.04 7.79 -6.11
N VAL A 85 -13.26 8.78 -6.53
CA VAL A 85 -12.94 9.97 -5.74
C VAL A 85 -13.70 11.15 -6.31
N GLU A 86 -14.33 11.91 -5.42
CA GLU A 86 -14.81 13.25 -5.73
C GLU A 86 -14.01 14.25 -4.92
N SER A 87 -13.25 15.09 -5.62
CA SER A 87 -12.59 16.22 -4.99
C SER A 87 -13.49 17.44 -4.97
N VAL A 88 -13.66 18.02 -3.78
CA VAL A 88 -14.46 19.23 -3.56
C VAL A 88 -13.52 20.36 -3.18
N LEU A 89 -13.34 21.32 -4.09
CA LEU A 89 -12.56 22.52 -3.82
C LEU A 89 -13.34 23.44 -2.89
N ILE A 90 -12.74 23.75 -1.77
CA ILE A 90 -13.25 24.68 -0.76
C ILE A 90 -12.52 25.99 -0.93
N LYS A 91 -13.24 27.10 -0.72
CA LYS A 91 -12.69 28.46 -0.82
C LYS A 91 -11.40 28.60 -0.02
N THR A 92 -10.41 29.27 -0.62
CA THR A 92 -9.13 29.63 0.00
C THR A 92 -9.33 30.24 1.38
N VAL A 93 -8.59 29.71 2.35
CA VAL A 93 -8.57 30.19 3.73
C VAL A 93 -7.29 30.95 4.02
N LYS A 94 -7.39 31.97 4.88
CA LYS A 94 -6.24 32.68 5.44
C LYS A 94 -6.04 32.24 6.88
N ILE A 95 -4.82 31.84 7.23
CA ILE A 95 -4.46 31.50 8.60
C ILE A 95 -3.59 32.60 9.22
N ASN A 96 -3.78 32.85 10.51
CA ASN A 96 -3.04 33.87 11.27
C ASN A 96 -1.67 33.36 11.74
N LYS A 97 -0.88 32.83 10.81
CA LYS A 97 0.50 32.33 10.99
C LYS A 97 1.30 32.60 9.72
N THR A 98 2.56 32.96 9.88
CA THR A 98 3.51 33.07 8.76
C THR A 98 3.92 31.69 8.28
N VAL A 99 4.42 31.60 7.03
CA VAL A 99 4.97 30.33 6.53
C VAL A 99 6.20 29.88 7.32
N ASP A 100 7.01 30.83 7.82
CA ASP A 100 8.22 30.56 8.61
C ASP A 100 7.92 29.70 9.84
N TRP A 101 6.74 29.86 10.43
CA TRP A 101 6.27 29.02 11.53
C TRP A 101 6.18 27.52 11.17
N PHE A 102 6.06 27.18 9.89
CA PHE A 102 5.95 25.80 9.42
C PHE A 102 7.20 25.33 8.65
N LEU A 103 8.28 26.11 8.69
CA LEU A 103 9.56 25.76 8.07
C LEU A 103 10.60 25.36 9.13
N PRO A 104 11.62 24.57 8.75
CA PRO A 104 12.74 24.23 9.62
C PRO A 104 13.41 25.47 10.22
N LYS A 105 13.89 25.37 11.46
CA LYS A 105 14.69 26.41 12.12
C LYS A 105 16.16 26.35 11.75
N TYR A 106 16.69 25.13 11.64
CA TYR A 106 18.10 24.83 11.49
C TYR A 106 18.39 24.24 10.11
N ALA A 107 19.51 24.63 9.50
CA ALA A 107 20.08 23.97 8.34
C ALA A 107 21.44 23.35 8.70
N TYR A 108 21.73 22.16 8.17
CA TYR A 108 23.02 21.51 8.41
C TYR A 108 24.08 22.08 7.46
N ASN A 109 25.20 22.53 8.02
CA ASN A 109 26.32 23.07 7.28
C ASN A 109 27.39 21.98 7.09
N PHE A 110 27.50 21.46 5.88
CA PHE A 110 28.44 20.38 5.54
C PHE A 110 29.92 20.79 5.63
N LEU A 111 30.24 22.09 5.68
CA LEU A 111 31.62 22.56 5.79
C LEU A 111 32.09 22.66 7.24
N THR A 112 31.19 23.04 8.14
CA THR A 112 31.49 23.19 9.58
C THR A 112 31.05 21.98 10.39
N GLU A 113 30.22 21.10 9.82
CA GLU A 113 29.57 19.97 10.49
C GLU A 113 28.66 20.41 11.67
N GLU A 114 28.12 21.62 11.57
CA GLU A 114 27.25 22.24 12.59
C GLU A 114 25.88 22.61 12.03
N TYR A 115 24.92 22.87 12.91
CA TYR A 115 23.59 23.37 12.55
C TYR A 115 23.51 24.88 12.73
N ASP A 116 23.26 25.59 11.63
CA ASP A 116 23.07 27.03 11.61
C ASP A 116 21.59 27.39 11.77
N ILE A 117 21.28 28.44 12.55
CA ILE A 117 19.91 28.99 12.62
C ILE A 117 19.66 29.81 11.37
N VAL A 118 18.80 29.29 10.49
CA VAL A 118 18.41 29.95 9.23
C VAL A 118 17.02 30.59 9.29
N ASN A 119 16.18 30.14 10.23
CA ASN A 119 14.82 30.64 10.43
C ASN A 119 14.46 30.61 11.92
N PRO A 120 14.70 31.69 12.68
CA PRO A 120 14.47 31.73 14.13
C PRO A 120 13.03 31.40 14.56
N ASP A 121 12.05 31.67 13.70
CA ASP A 121 10.63 31.40 13.94
C ASP A 121 10.22 29.98 13.53
N GLY A 122 11.11 29.23 12.89
CA GLY A 122 10.92 27.86 12.43
C GLY A 122 10.81 26.83 13.54
N TYR A 123 10.37 25.63 13.20
CA TYR A 123 10.29 24.53 14.14
C TYR A 123 11.66 23.90 14.34
N ASP A 124 11.92 23.46 15.55
CA ASP A 124 13.06 22.60 15.83
C ASP A 124 12.98 21.31 15.00
N ASN A 125 13.87 21.23 14.02
CA ASN A 125 14.01 20.11 13.09
C ASN A 125 15.24 19.24 13.40
N LEU A 126 15.82 19.38 14.60
CA LEU A 126 16.95 18.58 15.04
C LEU A 126 16.51 17.20 15.52
N LEU A 127 17.49 16.32 15.61
CA LEU A 127 17.37 14.97 16.14
C LEU A 127 18.05 14.90 17.51
N TYR A 128 17.41 14.25 18.47
CA TYR A 128 17.85 14.20 19.87
C TYR A 128 18.00 12.78 20.39
N ASP A 129 19.08 12.54 21.15
CA ASP A 129 19.22 11.31 21.92
C ASP A 129 18.28 11.28 23.15
N GLU A 130 18.32 10.20 23.92
CA GLU A 130 17.51 10.04 25.12
C GLU A 130 17.85 11.04 26.25
N ASN A 131 19.01 11.68 26.19
CA ASN A 131 19.48 12.67 27.16
C ASN A 131 19.19 14.11 26.72
N GLY A 132 18.62 14.31 25.53
CA GLY A 132 18.34 15.64 24.96
C GLY A 132 19.52 16.31 24.28
N ASN A 133 20.59 15.56 23.95
CA ASN A 133 21.67 16.08 23.13
C ASN A 133 21.36 15.89 21.65
N VAL A 134 21.82 16.81 20.81
CA VAL A 134 21.69 16.70 19.35
C VAL A 134 22.49 15.49 18.85
N SER A 135 21.85 14.60 18.09
CA SER A 135 22.44 13.36 17.60
C SER A 135 21.81 12.95 16.28
N LEU A 136 22.61 12.65 15.25
CA LEU A 136 22.14 12.22 13.93
C LEU A 136 21.35 10.90 13.95
N ASN A 137 21.50 10.09 15.00
CA ASN A 137 20.75 8.84 15.21
C ASN A 137 19.61 9.00 16.23
N GLY A 138 19.30 10.24 16.61
CA GLY A 138 18.28 10.59 17.59
C GLY A 138 16.86 10.59 17.03
N LYS A 139 15.89 10.84 17.91
CA LYS A 139 14.49 11.05 17.53
C LYS A 139 14.27 12.50 17.06
N PRO A 140 13.40 12.72 16.06
CA PRO A 140 13.03 14.08 15.69
C PRO A 140 12.33 14.78 16.84
N SER A 141 12.59 16.09 16.98
CA SER A 141 11.85 16.94 17.90
C SER A 141 10.33 16.84 17.68
N ALA A 142 9.57 16.75 18.77
CA ALA A 142 8.11 16.73 18.74
C ALA A 142 7.52 18.04 18.21
N GLU A 143 8.31 19.12 18.17
CA GLU A 143 7.83 20.41 17.67
C GLU A 143 7.35 20.31 16.22
N ARG A 144 8.08 19.60 15.34
CA ARG A 144 7.65 19.32 13.96
C ARG A 144 6.23 18.75 13.93
N PHE A 145 5.98 17.71 14.73
CA PHE A 145 4.67 17.07 14.82
C PHE A 145 3.60 18.06 15.29
N TYR A 146 3.84 18.79 16.39
CA TYR A 146 2.84 19.73 16.90
C TYR A 146 2.50 20.85 15.92
N ARG A 147 3.50 21.39 15.20
CA ARG A 147 3.25 22.44 14.19
C ARG A 147 2.48 21.91 12.99
N GLU A 148 2.72 20.65 12.60
CA GLU A 148 1.99 19.99 11.52
C GLU A 148 0.51 19.81 11.89
N GLN A 149 0.23 19.29 13.07
CA GLN A 149 -1.15 19.13 13.56
C GLN A 149 -1.84 20.48 13.79
N GLU A 150 -1.11 21.51 14.22
CA GLU A 150 -1.62 22.89 14.34
C GLU A 150 -2.03 23.44 12.97
N LEU A 151 -1.25 23.21 11.91
CA LEU A 151 -1.59 23.64 10.56
C LEU A 151 -2.96 23.08 10.14
N ILE A 152 -3.15 21.76 10.27
CA ILE A 152 -4.40 21.09 9.89
C ILE A 152 -5.59 21.64 10.69
N TYR A 153 -5.40 21.86 12.00
CA TYR A 153 -6.41 22.51 12.83
C TYR A 153 -6.74 23.94 12.36
N LEU A 154 -5.73 24.79 12.11
CA LEU A 154 -5.94 26.19 11.71
C LEU A 154 -6.64 26.31 10.35
N VAL A 155 -6.28 25.45 9.41
CA VAL A 155 -6.88 25.38 8.07
C VAL A 155 -8.35 25.01 8.17
N THR A 156 -8.66 23.96 8.91
CA THR A 156 -10.05 23.48 9.06
C THR A 156 -10.91 24.44 9.88
N ALA A 157 -10.36 25.06 10.94
CA ALA A 157 -11.04 26.08 11.74
C ALA A 157 -11.35 27.37 10.95
N SER A 158 -10.50 27.71 9.98
CA SER A 158 -10.70 28.87 9.10
C SER A 158 -11.67 28.58 7.95
N ALA A 159 -11.93 27.31 7.65
CA ALA A 159 -12.80 26.90 6.56
C ALA A 159 -14.28 26.96 6.97
N LYS A 160 -15.07 27.77 6.27
CA LYS A 160 -16.54 27.78 6.36
C LYS A 160 -17.11 26.80 5.34
N ALA A 161 -17.22 25.52 5.68
CA ALA A 161 -17.74 24.54 4.73
C ALA A 161 -19.26 24.37 4.80
N THR A 162 -19.92 24.46 3.63
CA THR A 162 -21.24 23.88 3.35
C THR A 162 -21.07 22.56 2.62
N LEU A 163 -20.56 21.54 3.30
CA LEU A 163 -20.67 20.16 2.81
C LEU A 163 -22.10 19.65 3.07
N LYS A 164 -22.64 18.79 2.21
CA LYS A 164 -23.95 18.19 2.49
C LYS A 164 -23.82 17.28 3.71
N ASN A 165 -24.82 17.28 4.58
CA ASN A 165 -24.78 16.52 5.83
C ASN A 165 -24.57 14.99 5.64
N SER A 166 -24.84 14.44 4.45
CA SER A 166 -24.66 13.01 4.10
C SER A 166 -23.21 12.60 3.82
N ASP A 167 -22.33 13.56 3.63
CA ASP A 167 -21.03 13.33 3.00
C ASP A 167 -19.98 12.97 4.07
N GLU A 168 -19.33 11.81 3.91
CA GLU A 168 -18.19 11.40 4.75
C GLU A 168 -16.88 11.81 4.07
N ILE A 169 -16.16 12.74 4.67
CA ILE A 169 -14.82 13.13 4.20
C ILE A 169 -13.86 12.00 4.54
N LYS A 170 -13.21 11.42 3.53
CA LYS A 170 -12.19 10.38 3.74
C LYS A 170 -10.78 10.97 3.84
N THR A 171 -10.54 12.03 3.08
CA THR A 171 -9.24 12.70 2.97
C THR A 171 -9.44 14.22 2.90
N LEU A 172 -8.57 14.96 3.59
CA LEU A 172 -8.39 16.40 3.41
C LEU A 172 -7.09 16.63 2.61
N THR A 173 -7.14 17.21 1.42
CA THR A 173 -5.95 17.76 0.77
C THR A 173 -5.78 19.23 1.13
N VAL A 174 -4.66 19.57 1.75
CA VAL A 174 -4.26 20.94 2.06
C VAL A 174 -3.23 21.39 1.03
N VAL A 175 -3.51 22.52 0.36
CA VAL A 175 -2.64 23.10 -0.67
C VAL A 175 -2.11 24.47 -0.19
N PRO A 176 -0.92 24.49 0.45
CA PRO A 176 -0.22 25.74 0.76
C PRO A 176 -0.01 26.61 -0.49
N SER A 177 -0.19 27.92 -0.32
CA SER A 177 0.03 28.95 -1.35
C SER A 177 1.43 28.92 -1.96
N LYS A 178 1.60 29.59 -3.12
CA LYS A 178 2.85 29.69 -3.88
C LYS A 178 4.01 30.21 -3.03
N LEU A 179 4.81 29.28 -2.51
CA LEU A 179 6.00 29.56 -1.72
C LEU A 179 7.10 30.05 -2.68
N ASN A 180 7.64 31.25 -2.46
CA ASN A 180 8.76 31.78 -3.25
C ASN A 180 10.12 31.27 -2.73
N ARG A 181 10.17 30.02 -2.28
CA ARG A 181 11.35 29.38 -1.69
C ARG A 181 11.27 27.86 -1.84
N THR A 182 12.42 27.22 -1.87
CA THR A 182 12.51 25.76 -1.93
C THR A 182 12.01 25.15 -0.64
N VAL A 183 11.14 24.14 -0.76
CA VAL A 183 10.72 23.30 0.36
C VAL A 183 11.75 22.18 0.49
N GLU A 184 12.38 22.08 1.65
CA GLU A 184 13.39 21.05 1.91
C GLU A 184 12.76 19.66 1.97
N GLN A 185 13.47 18.65 1.45
CA GLN A 185 13.04 17.25 1.53
C GLN A 185 12.85 16.83 2.99
N ASN A 186 11.78 16.07 3.27
CA ASN A 186 11.39 15.61 4.61
C ASN A 186 10.96 16.72 5.59
N SER A 187 10.95 17.99 5.18
CA SER A 187 10.38 19.07 5.99
C SER A 187 8.86 18.93 6.12
N LEU A 188 8.27 19.67 7.06
CA LEU A 188 6.83 19.64 7.30
C LEU A 188 6.03 19.98 6.03
N LEU A 189 6.43 21.01 5.28
CA LEU A 189 5.72 21.40 4.06
C LEU A 189 6.08 20.53 2.84
N TRP A 190 7.01 19.59 2.94
CA TRP A 190 7.28 18.64 1.86
C TRP A 190 6.02 17.79 1.61
N PRO A 191 5.68 17.44 0.35
CA PRO A 191 4.50 16.62 0.08
C PRO A 191 4.50 15.32 0.89
N HIS A 192 3.38 15.05 1.57
CA HIS A 192 3.20 13.80 2.30
C HIS A 192 1.72 13.56 2.63
N SER A 193 1.35 12.30 2.82
CA SER A 193 0.12 11.84 3.43
C SER A 193 0.35 11.48 4.90
N ALA A 194 -0.51 11.97 5.79
CA ALA A 194 -0.43 11.70 7.22
C ALA A 194 -1.81 11.66 7.88
N LYS A 195 -1.81 11.44 9.19
CA LYS A 195 -3.01 11.39 10.02
C LYS A 195 -3.07 12.56 10.98
N HIS A 196 -4.28 13.10 11.14
CA HIS A 196 -4.56 14.07 12.20
C HIS A 196 -4.86 13.32 13.50
N TYR A 197 -4.13 13.67 14.55
CA TYR A 197 -4.31 13.21 15.91
C TYR A 197 -4.89 14.35 16.75
N HIS A 198 -5.54 14.02 17.87
CA HIS A 198 -6.05 15.03 18.79
C HIS A 198 -6.02 14.52 20.24
N GLY A 199 -5.97 15.45 21.20
CA GLY A 199 -5.83 15.16 22.63
C GLY A 199 -4.37 15.11 23.08
N ASP A 200 -4.15 14.41 24.19
CA ASP A 200 -2.88 14.36 24.93
C ASP A 200 -2.14 13.01 24.75
N GLY A 201 -2.19 12.45 23.53
CA GLY A 201 -1.56 11.17 23.24
C GLY A 201 -0.05 11.17 23.48
N ASP A 202 0.49 10.07 24.01
CA ASP A 202 1.94 9.89 24.16
C ASP A 202 2.59 9.60 22.80
N ILE A 203 3.49 10.49 22.38
CA ILE A 203 4.25 10.41 21.12
C ILE A 203 5.74 10.16 21.36
N SER A 204 6.16 9.95 22.61
CA SER A 204 7.57 9.81 23.01
C SER A 204 8.25 8.59 22.42
N SER A 205 7.50 7.59 21.93
CA SER A 205 8.06 6.45 21.19
C SER A 205 8.72 6.87 19.87
N THR A 206 8.22 7.94 19.25
CA THR A 206 8.64 8.38 17.90
C THR A 206 9.39 9.71 17.94
N TYR A 207 9.00 10.62 18.83
CA TYR A 207 9.55 11.96 18.91
C TYR A 207 10.26 12.21 20.24
N TYR A 208 11.24 13.12 20.22
CA TYR A 208 11.78 13.71 21.42
C TYR A 208 10.85 14.85 21.89
N VAL A 209 10.18 14.67 23.03
CA VAL A 209 9.15 15.60 23.53
C VAL A 209 9.75 16.72 24.40
N GLY A 210 10.94 16.48 24.99
CA GLY A 210 11.53 17.38 25.98
C GLY A 210 10.54 17.73 27.10
N ASP A 211 10.60 18.96 27.61
CA ASP A 211 9.67 19.48 28.63
C ASP A 211 8.34 19.99 28.03
N GLN A 212 8.17 19.97 26.71
CA GLN A 212 7.03 20.59 26.03
C GLN A 212 5.98 19.55 25.62
N THR A 213 4.94 19.40 26.44
CA THR A 213 3.72 18.69 26.03
C THR A 213 2.66 19.69 25.58
N LYS A 214 2.00 19.40 24.45
CA LYS A 214 0.92 20.23 23.90
C LYS A 214 -0.29 19.36 23.56
N THR A 215 -1.46 19.76 24.03
CA THR A 215 -2.73 19.15 23.62
C THR A 215 -3.01 19.49 22.16
N VAL A 216 -3.13 18.47 21.32
CA VAL A 216 -3.47 18.68 19.91
C VAL A 216 -4.98 18.89 19.77
N LYS A 217 -5.39 19.95 19.08
CA LYS A 217 -6.80 20.26 18.88
C LYS A 217 -7.40 19.38 17.78
N GLU A 218 -8.68 19.07 17.92
CA GLU A 218 -9.41 18.30 16.91
C GLU A 218 -9.64 19.17 15.66
N ALA A 219 -9.20 18.69 14.49
CA ALA A 219 -9.48 19.30 13.20
C ALA A 219 -10.86 18.86 12.70
N LYS A 220 -11.72 19.83 12.37
CA LYS A 220 -13.08 19.58 11.91
C LYS A 220 -13.43 20.44 10.71
N LEU A 221 -14.08 19.82 9.73
CA LEU A 221 -14.73 20.53 8.65
C LEU A 221 -16.26 20.40 8.81
N GLY A 222 -16.90 21.48 9.24
CA GLY A 222 -18.27 21.41 9.75
C GLY A 222 -18.34 20.53 11.01
N ASN A 223 -19.20 19.51 11.00
CA ASN A 223 -19.35 18.56 12.12
C ASN A 223 -18.54 17.26 11.94
N ARG A 224 -17.66 17.21 10.93
CA ARG A 224 -16.90 16.00 10.57
C ARG A 224 -15.45 16.14 11.03
N SER A 225 -14.97 15.18 11.81
CA SER A 225 -13.56 15.08 12.20
C SER A 225 -12.70 14.66 11.00
N ILE A 226 -11.55 15.30 10.84
CA ILE A 226 -10.56 14.93 9.83
C ILE A 226 -9.58 13.93 10.44
N ASN A 227 -9.35 12.82 9.74
CA ASN A 227 -8.44 11.77 10.19
C ASN A 227 -7.24 11.60 9.26
N ASN A 228 -7.44 11.62 7.94
CA ASN A 228 -6.35 11.55 6.96
C ASN A 228 -6.24 12.88 6.24
N TYR A 229 -5.01 13.33 6.01
CA TYR A 229 -4.75 14.47 5.16
C TYR A 229 -3.56 14.23 4.24
N ILE A 230 -3.56 14.98 3.14
CA ILE A 230 -2.43 15.16 2.24
C ILE A 230 -2.02 16.61 2.36
N LEU A 231 -0.74 16.86 2.56
CA LEU A 231 -0.18 18.19 2.39
C LEU A 231 0.60 18.20 1.08
N ILE A 232 0.30 19.17 0.20
CA ILE A 232 1.01 19.31 -1.07
C ILE A 232 1.07 20.80 -1.46
N PRO A 233 2.24 21.46 -1.35
CA PRO A 233 2.37 22.84 -1.77
C PRO A 233 2.06 23.01 -3.26
N TYR A 234 1.46 24.13 -3.63
CA TYR A 234 1.05 24.39 -5.01
C TYR A 234 2.18 24.23 -6.04
N ALA A 235 3.42 24.55 -5.67
CA ALA A 235 4.59 24.42 -6.54
C ALA A 235 4.91 22.97 -6.96
N PHE A 236 4.42 21.97 -6.22
CA PHE A 236 4.51 20.55 -6.61
C PHE A 236 3.39 20.14 -7.57
N ILE A 237 2.33 20.94 -7.68
CA ILE A 237 1.22 20.74 -8.61
C ILE A 237 1.47 21.50 -9.91
N PHE A 238 2.06 22.69 -9.85
CA PHE A 238 2.28 23.55 -11.01
C PHE A 238 3.60 24.32 -10.87
N ASP A 239 4.49 24.17 -11.85
CA ASP A 239 5.82 24.79 -11.84
C ASP A 239 5.85 26.19 -12.50
N GLY A 240 4.72 26.65 -13.03
CA GLY A 240 4.61 27.90 -13.80
C GLY A 240 4.38 27.67 -15.29
N GLU A 241 4.68 26.48 -15.80
CA GLU A 241 4.53 26.11 -17.21
C GLU A 241 3.61 24.89 -17.39
N LYS A 242 3.72 23.90 -16.50
CA LYS A 242 3.00 22.63 -16.61
C LYS A 242 2.53 22.11 -15.25
N THR A 243 1.47 21.31 -15.29
CA THR A 243 0.96 20.59 -14.13
C THR A 243 1.72 19.29 -13.91
N ASN A 244 2.04 18.97 -12.66
CA ASN A 244 2.54 17.67 -12.22
C ASN A 244 1.56 17.07 -11.21
N ILE A 245 0.95 15.94 -11.56
CA ILE A 245 -0.01 15.25 -10.71
C ILE A 245 0.53 13.98 -10.08
N THR A 246 1.75 13.58 -10.44
CA THR A 246 2.37 12.33 -9.98
C THR A 246 2.54 12.31 -8.47
N THR A 247 3.11 13.37 -7.89
CA THR A 247 3.27 13.47 -6.43
C THR A 247 1.92 13.47 -5.72
N LEU A 248 0.93 14.21 -6.24
CA LEU A 248 -0.43 14.20 -5.67
C LEU A 248 -1.06 12.80 -5.68
N CYS A 249 -0.96 12.10 -6.81
CA CYS A 249 -1.51 10.76 -6.95
C CYS A 249 -0.80 9.75 -6.05
N HIS A 250 0.53 9.85 -5.93
CA HIS A 250 1.34 9.07 -5.02
C HIS A 250 0.88 9.23 -3.56
N GLU A 251 0.78 10.49 -3.08
CA GLU A 251 0.32 10.75 -1.72
C GLU A 251 -1.13 10.29 -1.49
N TYR A 252 -1.99 10.42 -2.51
CA TYR A 252 -3.35 9.94 -2.40
C TYR A 252 -3.42 8.41 -2.26
N MET A 253 -2.56 7.66 -2.97
CA MET A 253 -2.49 6.21 -2.85
C MET A 253 -2.14 5.75 -1.43
N HIS A 254 -1.32 6.50 -0.69
CA HIS A 254 -1.06 6.21 0.74
C HIS A 254 -2.32 6.32 1.60
N THR A 255 -3.23 7.25 1.30
CA THR A 255 -4.51 7.36 2.03
C THR A 255 -5.40 6.14 1.81
N LEU A 256 -5.24 5.45 0.69
CA LEU A 256 -5.90 4.18 0.37
C LEU A 256 -5.16 2.96 0.93
N GLY A 257 -3.95 3.14 1.48
CA GLY A 257 -3.17 2.12 2.16
C GLY A 257 -2.04 1.48 1.36
N ALA A 258 -1.68 2.03 0.18
CA ALA A 258 -0.51 1.59 -0.57
C ALA A 258 0.79 2.06 0.12
N PRO A 259 1.87 1.26 0.13
CA PRO A 259 3.17 1.66 0.66
C PRO A 259 4.11 2.10 -0.46
N ASP A 260 5.28 2.59 -0.08
CA ASP A 260 6.35 2.88 -1.02
C ASP A 260 7.10 1.65 -1.50
N TYR A 261 7.54 1.73 -2.75
CA TYR A 261 8.42 0.76 -3.39
C TYR A 261 9.83 1.31 -3.70
N TYR A 262 10.13 2.51 -3.23
CA TYR A 262 11.51 2.99 -3.08
C TYR A 262 12.00 2.78 -1.65
N SER A 263 13.32 2.64 -1.48
CA SER A 263 13.92 2.35 -0.17
C SER A 263 14.19 3.61 0.63
N TYR A 264 14.03 3.52 1.95
CA TYR A 264 14.33 4.62 2.88
C TYR A 264 15.66 4.41 3.61
N ASP A 265 16.26 3.23 3.49
CA ASP A 265 17.51 2.82 4.16
C ASP A 265 18.79 3.25 3.40
N GLY A 266 18.66 4.05 2.34
CA GLY A 266 19.78 4.47 1.51
C GLY A 266 20.25 3.41 0.50
N ASN A 267 19.50 2.31 0.31
CA ASN A 267 19.79 1.36 -0.77
C ASN A 267 19.63 2.02 -2.15
N GLU A 268 20.74 2.21 -2.84
CA GLU A 268 20.77 2.85 -4.17
C GLU A 268 20.16 2.00 -5.29
N VAL A 269 19.93 0.70 -5.06
CA VAL A 269 19.35 -0.20 -6.06
C VAL A 269 17.86 0.08 -6.18
N VAL A 270 17.45 0.68 -7.30
CA VAL A 270 16.05 0.97 -7.61
C VAL A 270 15.26 -0.34 -7.65
N GLY A 271 14.24 -0.52 -6.82
CA GLY A 271 13.46 -1.76 -6.81
C GLY A 271 12.52 -1.88 -8.02
N VAL A 272 11.68 -0.87 -8.21
CA VAL A 272 10.58 -0.89 -9.20
C VAL A 272 10.74 0.20 -10.27
N GLY A 273 11.28 1.37 -9.92
CA GLY A 273 11.48 2.49 -10.85
C GLY A 273 10.18 3.09 -11.33
N GLU A 274 10.12 3.50 -12.59
CA GLU A 274 8.95 4.18 -13.15
C GLU A 274 7.71 3.30 -13.34
N PHE A 275 7.78 1.97 -13.17
CA PHE A 275 6.66 1.06 -13.49
C PHE A 275 5.54 0.99 -12.46
N ASP A 276 5.71 1.61 -11.29
CA ASP A 276 4.65 1.79 -10.30
C ASP A 276 4.69 3.21 -9.76
N ILE A 277 3.54 3.85 -9.63
CA ILE A 277 3.40 5.16 -8.99
C ILE A 277 3.95 5.16 -7.56
N MET A 278 3.92 4.02 -6.86
CA MET A 278 4.42 3.92 -5.49
C MET A 278 5.96 3.88 -5.40
N SER A 279 6.64 3.91 -6.54
CA SER A 279 8.09 4.00 -6.62
C SER A 279 8.50 5.41 -7.05
N ASN A 280 9.79 5.63 -7.29
CA ASN A 280 10.32 6.89 -7.79
C ASN A 280 9.92 7.11 -9.27
N SER A 281 8.71 7.64 -9.50
CA SER A 281 8.31 8.17 -10.81
C SER A 281 8.66 9.64 -10.92
N LYS A 282 9.33 10.04 -12.01
CA LYS A 282 9.76 11.44 -12.27
C LYS A 282 8.98 12.11 -13.39
N THR A 283 7.79 11.60 -13.69
CA THR A 283 6.96 12.07 -14.80
C THR A 283 5.88 13.02 -14.30
N ASP A 284 5.36 13.90 -15.15
CA ASP A 284 4.30 14.83 -14.76
C ASP A 284 2.93 14.16 -14.65
N ILE A 285 2.72 13.12 -15.46
CA ILE A 285 1.55 12.23 -15.40
C ILE A 285 2.04 10.87 -14.87
N PRO A 286 1.39 10.29 -13.86
CA PRO A 286 1.84 9.05 -13.24
C PRO A 286 1.63 7.84 -14.14
N ASN A 287 2.49 6.82 -13.96
CA ASN A 287 2.21 5.49 -14.45
C ASN A 287 1.19 4.78 -13.56
N LEU A 288 0.35 3.91 -14.12
CA LEU A 288 -0.51 3.04 -13.30
C LEU A 288 0.33 2.10 -12.43
N SER A 289 -0.20 1.75 -11.25
CA SER A 289 0.42 0.78 -10.37
C SER A 289 0.60 -0.59 -11.05
N LEU A 290 1.59 -1.36 -10.61
CA LEU A 290 1.78 -2.75 -11.04
C LEU A 290 0.53 -3.58 -10.78
N SER A 291 0.28 -4.60 -11.60
CA SER A 291 -0.88 -5.48 -11.44
C SER A 291 -0.91 -6.15 -10.06
N TYR A 292 0.25 -6.48 -9.49
CA TYR A 292 0.35 -6.95 -8.10
C TYR A 292 -0.17 -5.93 -7.08
N THR A 293 0.24 -4.67 -7.19
CA THR A 293 -0.20 -3.59 -6.29
C THR A 293 -1.70 -3.42 -6.36
N ARG A 294 -2.25 -3.35 -7.58
CA ARG A 294 -3.70 -3.22 -7.80
C ARG A 294 -4.47 -4.43 -7.26
N TRP A 295 -3.93 -5.64 -7.36
CA TRP A 295 -4.50 -6.83 -6.70
C TRP A 295 -4.43 -6.73 -5.17
N LYS A 296 -3.30 -6.31 -4.61
CA LYS A 296 -3.12 -6.17 -3.16
C LYS A 296 -4.04 -5.10 -2.57
N MET A 297 -4.35 -4.05 -3.33
CA MET A 297 -5.36 -3.03 -3.04
C MET A 297 -6.80 -3.54 -3.21
N GLY A 298 -7.01 -4.72 -3.79
CA GLY A 298 -8.33 -5.32 -4.03
C GLY A 298 -9.02 -4.86 -5.32
N TRP A 299 -8.29 -4.20 -6.21
CA TRP A 299 -8.81 -3.69 -7.49
C TRP A 299 -8.73 -4.71 -8.61
N LEU A 300 -7.76 -5.62 -8.57
CA LEU A 300 -7.68 -6.76 -9.47
C LEU A 300 -8.01 -8.05 -8.74
N ASP A 301 -8.58 -9.01 -9.45
CA ASP A 301 -8.92 -10.34 -8.92
C ASP A 301 -8.08 -11.43 -9.61
N GLU A 302 -7.59 -12.39 -8.83
CA GLU A 302 -6.95 -13.60 -9.36
C GLU A 302 -7.94 -14.45 -10.15
N GLY A 303 -7.46 -15.09 -11.23
CA GLY A 303 -8.30 -15.89 -12.13
C GLY A 303 -9.22 -15.08 -13.04
N VAL A 304 -9.21 -13.75 -12.92
CA VAL A 304 -9.90 -12.82 -13.81
C VAL A 304 -8.88 -11.89 -14.47
N ASN A 305 -8.26 -11.02 -13.65
CA ASN A 305 -7.27 -10.05 -14.13
C ASN A 305 -5.85 -10.60 -14.07
N LEU A 306 -5.56 -11.45 -13.09
CA LEU A 306 -4.27 -12.13 -12.93
C LEU A 306 -4.43 -13.61 -13.28
N LEU A 307 -3.92 -14.02 -14.43
CA LEU A 307 -4.00 -15.42 -14.87
C LEU A 307 -2.76 -16.21 -14.45
N PRO A 308 -2.90 -17.49 -14.10
CA PRO A 308 -1.75 -18.32 -13.76
C PRO A 308 -0.99 -18.78 -15.02
N ILE A 309 0.31 -19.00 -14.87
CA ILE A 309 1.13 -19.82 -15.77
C ILE A 309 1.70 -20.98 -14.95
N SER A 310 1.29 -22.20 -15.31
CA SER A 310 1.73 -23.43 -14.64
C SER A 310 2.50 -24.39 -15.55
N GLN A 311 2.70 -24.03 -16.82
CA GLN A 311 3.43 -24.85 -17.78
C GLN A 311 4.14 -23.99 -18.82
N SER A 312 5.21 -24.54 -19.39
CA SER A 312 5.86 -23.95 -20.56
C SER A 312 4.88 -23.85 -21.73
N GLY A 313 4.95 -22.75 -22.50
CA GLY A 313 4.02 -22.52 -23.60
C GLY A 313 4.06 -21.11 -24.14
N GLU A 314 3.19 -20.84 -25.13
CA GLU A 314 2.94 -19.50 -25.66
C GLU A 314 1.75 -18.87 -24.95
N TYR A 315 1.90 -17.59 -24.61
CA TYR A 315 0.90 -16.78 -23.91
C TYR A 315 0.72 -15.45 -24.63
N THR A 316 -0.39 -14.77 -24.37
CA THR A 316 -0.71 -13.48 -24.98
C THR A 316 -1.16 -12.49 -23.90
N LEU A 317 -0.59 -11.29 -23.92
CA LEU A 317 -0.97 -10.19 -23.03
C LEU A 317 -1.37 -8.97 -23.85
N TYR A 318 -2.40 -8.27 -23.38
CA TYR A 318 -2.73 -6.93 -23.83
C TYR A 318 -2.03 -5.90 -22.95
N ASN A 319 -1.99 -4.64 -23.41
CA ASN A 319 -1.44 -3.57 -22.57
C ASN A 319 -2.20 -3.53 -21.24
N THR A 320 -1.46 -3.54 -20.14
CA THR A 320 -1.98 -3.54 -18.77
C THR A 320 -2.90 -2.35 -18.53
N ASP A 321 -2.59 -1.23 -19.16
CA ASP A 321 -3.29 0.04 -19.03
C ASP A 321 -4.51 0.14 -19.96
N GLY A 322 -4.71 -0.85 -20.84
CA GLY A 322 -5.85 -0.92 -21.77
C GLY A 322 -7.13 -1.49 -21.16
N GLU A 323 -8.13 -1.75 -22.00
CA GLU A 323 -9.46 -2.23 -21.55
C GLU A 323 -9.54 -3.75 -21.33
N ASN A 324 -8.56 -4.52 -21.82
CA ASN A 324 -8.62 -5.99 -21.70
C ASN A 324 -8.67 -6.42 -20.23
N GLU A 325 -9.47 -7.44 -19.92
CA GLU A 325 -9.67 -7.90 -18.55
C GLU A 325 -8.37 -8.49 -17.95
N VAL A 326 -7.57 -9.21 -18.75
CA VAL A 326 -6.30 -9.80 -18.32
C VAL A 326 -5.22 -8.73 -18.28
N LYS A 327 -4.65 -8.51 -17.09
CA LYS A 327 -3.65 -7.47 -16.82
C LYS A 327 -2.23 -8.02 -16.70
N ALA A 328 -2.10 -9.21 -16.12
CA ALA A 328 -0.82 -9.86 -15.96
C ALA A 328 -0.98 -11.37 -15.86
N TYR A 329 0.14 -12.06 -16.07
CA TYR A 329 0.30 -13.44 -15.65
C TYR A 329 1.09 -13.53 -14.35
N LYS A 330 0.75 -14.50 -13.51
CA LYS A 330 1.45 -14.84 -12.27
C LYS A 330 1.96 -16.28 -12.34
N ILE A 331 3.23 -16.47 -12.02
CA ILE A 331 3.90 -17.77 -11.90
C ILE A 331 4.20 -18.02 -10.43
N VAL A 332 3.77 -19.17 -9.94
CA VAL A 332 4.14 -19.69 -8.61
C VAL A 332 4.76 -21.06 -8.81
N THR A 333 6.08 -21.13 -8.72
CA THR A 333 6.82 -22.40 -8.72
C THR A 333 6.67 -23.10 -7.38
N GLU A 334 7.02 -24.39 -7.30
CA GLU A 334 7.01 -25.11 -6.01
C GLU A 334 7.96 -24.45 -4.99
N GLU A 335 9.16 -24.10 -5.45
CA GLU A 335 10.15 -23.43 -4.59
C GLU A 335 9.71 -22.00 -4.24
N GLY A 336 9.15 -21.25 -5.19
CA GLY A 336 8.56 -19.94 -4.93
C GLY A 336 7.49 -20.01 -3.85
N TYR A 337 6.58 -20.99 -3.93
CA TYR A 337 5.59 -21.20 -2.87
C TYR A 337 6.22 -21.45 -1.49
N LYS A 338 7.27 -22.28 -1.40
CA LYS A 338 8.01 -22.53 -0.15
C LYS A 338 8.66 -21.27 0.40
N LYS A 339 9.18 -20.40 -0.47
CA LYS A 339 9.81 -19.13 -0.12
C LYS A 339 8.82 -17.96 0.08
N GLY A 340 7.53 -18.14 -0.22
CA GLY A 340 6.55 -17.06 -0.19
C GLY A 340 6.69 -16.07 -1.35
N GLU A 341 7.24 -16.55 -2.48
CA GLU A 341 7.60 -15.74 -3.64
C GLU A 341 6.83 -16.14 -4.90
N SER A 342 6.61 -15.15 -5.76
CA SER A 342 5.98 -15.34 -7.06
C SER A 342 6.56 -14.39 -8.09
N PHE A 343 6.37 -14.72 -9.36
CA PHE A 343 6.80 -13.88 -10.48
C PHE A 343 5.59 -13.41 -11.26
N TYR A 344 5.65 -12.18 -11.74
CA TYR A 344 4.61 -11.58 -12.56
C TYR A 344 5.18 -11.13 -13.90
N ILE A 345 4.34 -11.22 -14.93
CA ILE A 345 4.64 -10.76 -16.28
C ILE A 345 3.48 -9.88 -16.72
N GLU A 346 3.76 -8.65 -17.10
CA GLU A 346 2.76 -7.73 -17.63
C GLU A 346 3.32 -6.96 -18.83
N TYR A 347 2.46 -6.61 -19.77
CA TYR A 347 2.84 -5.86 -20.95
C TYR A 347 2.54 -4.38 -20.72
N ARG A 348 3.56 -3.53 -20.86
CA ARG A 348 3.44 -2.08 -20.79
C ARG A 348 3.71 -1.49 -22.17
N LYS A 349 2.79 -0.66 -22.63
CA LYS A 349 2.92 0.10 -23.88
C LYS A 349 3.13 1.57 -23.55
N ASP A 350 4.09 2.19 -24.21
CA ASP A 350 4.35 3.62 -24.09
C ASP A 350 3.31 4.45 -24.86
N GLY A 351 3.04 5.67 -24.40
CA GLY A 351 2.20 6.66 -25.10
C GLY A 351 0.71 6.67 -24.76
N GLY A 352 0.23 5.80 -23.87
CA GLY A 352 -1.06 5.95 -23.19
C GLY A 352 -1.06 7.05 -22.12
N GLU A 353 -2.25 7.40 -21.61
CA GLU A 353 -2.41 8.51 -20.65
C GLU A 353 -1.58 8.33 -19.39
N PHE A 354 -1.70 7.18 -18.73
CA PHE A 354 -0.98 6.84 -17.50
C PHE A 354 0.13 5.82 -17.78
N SER A 355 0.86 6.03 -18.87
CA SER A 355 1.90 5.12 -19.35
C SER A 355 3.07 5.89 -19.96
N SER A 356 3.64 6.80 -19.18
CA SER A 356 4.90 7.50 -19.44
C SER A 356 6.08 6.58 -19.12
N HIS A 357 6.28 5.55 -19.93
CA HIS A 357 7.41 4.63 -19.83
C HIS A 357 8.48 4.99 -20.86
N THR A 358 9.73 4.60 -20.65
CA THR A 358 10.77 4.88 -21.66
C THR A 358 10.83 3.88 -22.81
N ALA A 359 10.11 2.75 -22.70
CA ALA A 359 9.95 1.78 -23.79
C ALA A 359 8.69 0.92 -23.59
N SER A 360 8.17 0.39 -24.70
CA SER A 360 7.15 -0.66 -24.69
C SER A 360 7.77 -2.04 -24.57
N GLY A 361 7.16 -2.95 -23.80
CA GLY A 361 7.60 -4.33 -23.70
C GLY A 361 7.00 -5.06 -22.50
N LEU A 362 7.36 -6.35 -22.39
CA LEU A 362 7.04 -7.13 -21.19
C LEU A 362 7.97 -6.70 -20.07
N ILE A 363 7.42 -6.49 -18.89
CA ILE A 363 8.21 -6.39 -17.66
C ILE A 363 7.99 -7.65 -16.84
N ILE A 364 9.04 -8.06 -16.13
CA ILE A 364 9.02 -9.24 -15.27
C ILE A 364 9.44 -8.77 -13.89
N TYR A 365 8.69 -9.16 -12.87
CA TYR A 365 9.01 -8.78 -11.50
C TYR A 365 8.75 -9.91 -10.52
N ARG A 366 9.59 -9.95 -9.48
CA ARG A 366 9.44 -10.83 -8.32
C ARG A 366 8.64 -10.10 -7.25
N VAL A 367 7.81 -10.88 -6.55
CA VAL A 367 7.13 -10.47 -5.32
C VAL A 367 7.50 -11.43 -4.21
N ASN A 368 8.04 -10.91 -3.10
CA ASN A 368 8.14 -11.59 -1.81
C ASN A 368 7.27 -10.82 -0.81
N GLU A 369 6.09 -11.34 -0.49
CA GLU A 369 5.12 -10.58 0.30
C GLU A 369 5.55 -10.34 1.75
N GLU A 370 6.38 -11.20 2.31
CA GLU A 370 6.80 -11.12 3.72
C GLU A 370 7.72 -9.93 3.94
N ASN A 371 8.55 -9.61 2.95
CA ASN A 371 9.42 -8.43 2.92
C ASN A 371 8.61 -7.12 2.98
N GLY A 372 7.36 -7.14 2.52
CA GLY A 372 6.46 -5.98 2.57
C GLY A 372 6.03 -5.55 3.97
N TYR A 373 6.47 -6.22 5.03
CA TYR A 373 6.06 -5.95 6.41
C TYR A 373 7.23 -5.62 7.34
N ILE A 374 8.40 -5.31 6.79
CA ILE A 374 9.57 -4.89 7.58
C ILE A 374 9.42 -3.43 8.02
N SER A 375 9.68 -3.18 9.30
CA SER A 375 9.65 -1.85 9.90
C SER A 375 11.02 -1.17 9.90
N ALA A 376 11.07 0.11 10.28
CA ALA A 376 12.32 0.87 10.36
C ALA A 376 13.36 0.27 11.33
N SER A 377 12.93 -0.51 12.33
CA SER A 377 13.84 -1.23 13.24
C SER A 377 14.40 -2.53 12.64
N GLY A 378 13.97 -2.90 11.42
CA GLY A 378 14.29 -4.19 10.79
C GLY A 378 13.37 -5.33 11.24
N GLU A 379 12.45 -5.09 12.18
CA GLU A 379 11.54 -6.13 12.68
C GLU A 379 10.31 -6.29 11.77
N LYS A 380 9.82 -7.53 11.64
CA LYS A 380 8.54 -7.85 10.99
C LYS A 380 7.37 -7.29 11.79
N GLY A 381 6.54 -6.47 11.16
CA GLY A 381 5.35 -5.84 11.74
C GLY A 381 4.03 -6.23 11.05
N ASN A 382 2.98 -5.44 11.28
CA ASN A 382 1.65 -5.67 10.74
C ASN A 382 1.20 -4.64 9.69
N LEU A 383 2.03 -3.64 9.44
CA LEU A 383 1.79 -2.60 8.46
C LEU A 383 2.45 -3.01 7.15
N TRP A 384 1.72 -2.87 6.05
CA TRP A 384 2.29 -3.02 4.72
C TRP A 384 3.18 -1.79 4.46
N LYS A 385 4.48 -2.02 4.34
CA LYS A 385 5.55 -1.04 4.21
C LYS A 385 6.32 -1.16 2.89
N GLY A 386 5.92 -2.10 2.01
CA GLY A 386 6.45 -2.16 0.66
C GLY A 386 7.94 -2.46 0.65
N ASN A 387 8.70 -1.67 -0.10
CA ASN A 387 10.17 -1.73 -0.14
C ASN A 387 10.82 -0.68 0.76
N ALA A 388 10.07 0.01 1.64
CA ALA A 388 10.62 1.12 2.42
C ALA A 388 11.80 0.70 3.30
N TYR A 389 11.80 -0.55 3.80
CA TYR A 389 12.82 -1.06 4.70
C TYR A 389 13.18 -2.52 4.38
N GLY A 390 14.47 -2.85 4.50
CA GLY A 390 14.96 -4.21 4.37
C GLY A 390 14.96 -4.74 2.93
N GLU A 391 14.85 -6.05 2.79
CA GLU A 391 14.76 -6.69 1.47
C GLU A 391 13.49 -6.26 0.73
N LYS A 392 13.56 -6.20 -0.60
CA LYS A 392 12.47 -5.67 -1.41
C LYS A 392 11.29 -6.65 -1.46
N GLU A 393 10.08 -6.13 -1.23
CA GLU A 393 8.83 -6.84 -1.53
C GLU A 393 8.70 -7.04 -3.04
N VAL A 394 8.80 -5.95 -3.81
CA VAL A 394 8.65 -5.97 -5.26
C VAL A 394 9.96 -5.59 -5.92
N TYR A 395 10.41 -6.44 -6.84
CA TYR A 395 11.64 -6.25 -7.59
C TYR A 395 11.42 -6.45 -9.08
N VAL A 396 11.61 -5.40 -9.87
CA VAL A 396 11.54 -5.46 -11.34
C VAL A 396 12.90 -5.90 -11.88
N PHE A 397 12.91 -6.99 -12.65
CA PHE A 397 14.12 -7.51 -13.25
C PHE A 397 14.58 -6.63 -14.42
N ARG A 398 15.90 -6.58 -14.63
CA ARG A 398 16.50 -5.76 -15.68
C ARG A 398 17.76 -6.39 -16.25
N PHE A 399 18.03 -6.10 -17.51
CA PHE A 399 19.20 -6.59 -18.24
C PHE A 399 20.50 -6.05 -17.62
N ALA A 400 21.35 -6.97 -17.20
CA ALA A 400 22.69 -6.68 -16.70
C ALA A 400 23.56 -5.99 -17.75
N ARG A 401 24.47 -5.12 -17.30
CA ARG A 401 25.52 -4.55 -18.14
C ARG A 401 26.66 -5.55 -18.29
N GLU A 402 27.25 -5.57 -19.48
CA GLU A 402 28.52 -6.27 -19.70
C GLU A 402 29.68 -5.36 -19.27
N LEU A 403 30.64 -5.94 -18.57
CA LEU A 403 31.89 -5.33 -18.19
C LEU A 403 33.02 -5.90 -19.06
N PHE A 404 34.18 -5.23 -19.04
CA PHE A 404 35.37 -5.74 -19.71
C PHE A 404 35.69 -7.18 -19.28
N GLY A 405 35.98 -8.05 -20.25
CA GLY A 405 36.31 -9.46 -20.01
C GLY A 405 35.11 -10.41 -19.93
N GLY A 406 33.91 -9.98 -20.30
CA GLY A 406 32.71 -10.84 -20.36
C GLY A 406 32.02 -11.08 -19.02
N ASN A 407 32.41 -10.32 -17.98
CA ASN A 407 31.71 -10.29 -16.70
C ASN A 407 30.43 -9.46 -16.82
N TYR A 408 29.44 -9.76 -15.98
CA TYR A 408 28.17 -9.04 -15.97
C TYR A 408 27.86 -8.52 -14.58
N GLU A 409 27.22 -7.36 -14.55
CA GLU A 409 26.76 -6.72 -13.32
C GLU A 409 25.33 -6.25 -13.51
N GLU A 410 24.52 -6.46 -12.49
CA GLU A 410 23.17 -5.91 -12.46
C GLU A 410 23.21 -4.38 -12.48
N ARG A 411 22.24 -3.75 -13.15
CA ARG A 411 22.16 -2.29 -13.20
C ARG A 411 21.43 -1.77 -11.97
N ASN A 412 21.87 -0.65 -11.41
CA ASN A 412 21.11 0.00 -10.34
C ASN A 412 19.86 0.69 -10.89
N GLU A 413 19.94 1.23 -12.11
CA GLU A 413 18.85 1.96 -12.76
C GLU A 413 17.95 1.06 -13.60
N ILE A 414 16.63 1.27 -13.50
CA ILE A 414 15.64 0.67 -14.42
C ILE A 414 15.79 1.25 -15.82
N THR A 415 16.03 2.56 -15.88
CA THR A 415 16.16 3.31 -17.13
C THR A 415 17.28 4.32 -17.02
N LYS A 416 18.07 4.45 -18.09
CA LYS A 416 19.12 5.46 -18.21
C LYS A 416 19.25 5.92 -19.65
N ASN A 417 19.42 7.23 -19.84
CA ASN A 417 19.64 7.84 -21.16
C ASN A 417 18.59 7.42 -22.22
N GLY A 418 17.31 7.37 -21.82
CA GLY A 418 16.20 6.98 -22.70
C GLY A 418 16.14 5.49 -23.05
N ILE A 419 16.92 4.63 -22.39
CA ILE A 419 16.87 3.19 -22.56
C ILE A 419 16.27 2.56 -21.31
N CYS A 420 15.18 1.82 -21.48
CA CYS A 420 14.67 0.92 -20.45
C CYS A 420 15.43 -0.40 -20.48
N TYR A 421 15.96 -0.80 -19.33
CA TYR A 421 16.63 -2.08 -19.15
C TYR A 421 15.72 -3.16 -18.58
N ALA A 422 14.46 -2.85 -18.26
CA ALA A 422 13.51 -3.85 -17.74
C ALA A 422 12.60 -4.46 -18.82
N THR A 423 12.47 -3.80 -19.97
CA THR A 423 11.54 -4.23 -21.03
C THR A 423 12.14 -5.35 -21.87
N VAL A 424 11.45 -6.48 -21.92
CA VAL A 424 11.69 -7.57 -22.88
C VAL A 424 10.81 -7.32 -24.11
N GLY A 425 11.42 -7.21 -25.29
CA GLY A 425 10.72 -6.77 -26.51
C GLY A 425 11.48 -7.07 -27.79
N ASN A 426 11.07 -6.45 -28.89
CA ASN A 426 11.68 -6.68 -30.21
C ASN A 426 13.08 -6.08 -30.40
N LYS A 427 13.58 -5.29 -29.44
CA LYS A 427 14.91 -4.69 -29.52
C LYS A 427 15.98 -5.79 -29.44
N GLU A 428 16.96 -5.73 -30.35
CA GLU A 428 18.09 -6.65 -30.36
C GLU A 428 18.83 -6.64 -29.02
N GLY A 429 19.14 -7.82 -28.49
CA GLY A 429 19.72 -8.01 -27.15
C GLY A 429 18.72 -7.99 -25.99
N TYR A 430 17.45 -7.65 -26.23
CA TYR A 430 16.39 -7.55 -25.21
C TYR A 430 15.20 -8.47 -25.50
N LYS A 431 15.36 -9.45 -26.40
CA LYS A 431 14.27 -10.34 -26.84
C LYS A 431 13.87 -11.42 -25.83
N SER A 432 14.78 -11.77 -24.92
CA SER A 432 14.50 -12.77 -23.88
C SER A 432 15.19 -12.42 -22.56
N PHE A 433 14.54 -12.77 -21.46
CA PHE A 433 15.06 -12.61 -20.10
C PHE A 433 14.84 -13.90 -19.30
N GLY A 434 15.73 -14.20 -18.36
CA GLY A 434 15.74 -15.48 -17.65
C GLY A 434 16.57 -16.56 -18.33
N ASN A 435 16.83 -17.64 -17.61
CA ASN A 435 17.68 -18.73 -18.05
C ASN A 435 17.23 -20.06 -17.40
N LEU A 436 17.35 -21.16 -18.14
CA LEU A 436 17.01 -22.52 -17.68
C LEU A 436 18.18 -23.21 -16.96
N GLU A 437 19.32 -22.54 -16.91
CA GLU A 437 20.52 -22.88 -16.17
C GLU A 437 21.06 -21.61 -15.50
N ASP A 438 22.00 -21.75 -14.57
CA ASP A 438 22.66 -20.59 -13.98
C ASP A 438 23.38 -19.76 -15.04
N GLY A 439 23.11 -18.46 -15.05
CA GLY A 439 23.72 -17.56 -16.02
C GLY A 439 23.19 -16.14 -15.95
N LYS A 440 23.63 -15.32 -16.90
CA LYS A 440 23.26 -13.91 -17.01
C LYS A 440 21.74 -13.74 -17.05
N ASN A 441 21.25 -12.67 -16.40
CA ASN A 441 19.84 -12.27 -16.43
C ASN A 441 18.89 -13.37 -15.95
N ALA A 442 19.34 -14.24 -15.05
CA ALA A 442 18.47 -15.22 -14.41
C ALA A 442 17.31 -14.51 -13.69
N ILE A 443 16.11 -15.09 -13.77
CA ILE A 443 14.99 -14.69 -12.92
C ILE A 443 15.23 -15.40 -11.59
N THR A 444 15.53 -14.66 -10.53
CA THR A 444 15.98 -15.23 -9.25
C THR A 444 14.98 -14.97 -8.13
N TYR A 445 14.94 -15.88 -7.16
CA TYR A 445 14.31 -15.63 -5.87
C TYR A 445 15.08 -14.56 -5.07
N SER A 446 14.53 -14.06 -3.97
CA SER A 446 15.27 -13.11 -3.10
C SER A 446 16.57 -13.69 -2.56
N SER A 447 16.67 -15.02 -2.43
CA SER A 447 17.90 -15.73 -2.07
C SER A 447 19.01 -15.69 -3.14
N GLY A 448 18.72 -15.19 -4.34
CA GLY A 448 19.62 -15.23 -5.49
C GLY A 448 19.59 -16.55 -6.27
N GLU A 449 18.87 -17.56 -5.79
CA GLU A 449 18.69 -18.84 -6.47
C GLU A 449 17.88 -18.65 -7.76
N ASN A 450 18.31 -19.30 -8.85
CA ASN A 450 17.65 -19.23 -10.14
C ASN A 450 16.31 -19.97 -10.13
N SER A 451 15.25 -19.32 -10.63
CA SER A 451 13.92 -19.91 -10.78
C SER A 451 13.81 -20.89 -11.95
N LEU A 452 14.82 -20.90 -12.82
CA LEU A 452 14.85 -21.65 -14.09
C LEU A 452 13.72 -21.25 -15.05
N ILE A 453 13.23 -20.01 -14.93
CA ILE A 453 12.22 -19.44 -15.83
C ILE A 453 12.94 -18.63 -16.91
N LYS A 454 12.47 -18.77 -18.15
CA LYS A 454 12.88 -17.95 -19.29
C LYS A 454 11.66 -17.44 -20.05
N ILE A 455 11.64 -16.14 -20.32
CA ILE A 455 10.60 -15.44 -21.05
C ILE A 455 11.18 -14.93 -22.37
N THR A 456 10.52 -15.23 -23.47
CA THR A 456 10.94 -14.80 -24.82
C THR A 456 9.81 -14.06 -25.51
N TYR A 457 10.05 -12.81 -25.87
CA TYR A 457 9.13 -12.03 -26.70
C TYR A 457 9.09 -12.62 -28.12
N LEU A 458 7.89 -12.84 -28.67
CA LEU A 458 7.72 -13.40 -30.01
C LEU A 458 7.30 -12.34 -31.02
N THR A 459 6.13 -11.73 -30.84
CA THR A 459 5.58 -10.73 -31.77
C THR A 459 4.55 -9.83 -31.10
N GLU A 460 4.35 -8.63 -31.63
CA GLU A 460 3.14 -7.83 -31.42
C GLU A 460 2.11 -8.25 -32.48
N ASN A 461 0.88 -8.44 -32.06
CA ASN A 461 -0.25 -8.74 -32.92
C ASN A 461 -0.90 -7.44 -33.42
N ALA A 462 -1.69 -7.52 -34.49
CA ALA A 462 -2.37 -6.35 -35.06
C ALA A 462 -3.37 -5.68 -34.10
N ASP A 463 -3.88 -6.42 -33.10
CA ASP A 463 -4.77 -5.90 -32.06
C ASP A 463 -4.02 -5.21 -30.89
N GLY A 464 -2.70 -5.07 -30.99
CA GLY A 464 -1.84 -4.46 -29.97
C GLY A 464 -1.52 -5.38 -28.79
N SER A 465 -1.95 -6.65 -28.81
CA SER A 465 -1.45 -7.64 -27.86
C SER A 465 -0.06 -8.13 -28.22
N VAL A 466 0.67 -8.68 -27.26
CA VAL A 466 1.98 -9.31 -27.48
C VAL A 466 1.90 -10.78 -27.17
N LYS A 467 2.49 -11.57 -28.07
CA LYS A 467 2.71 -12.99 -27.87
C LYS A 467 4.11 -13.23 -27.33
N PHE A 468 4.23 -14.10 -26.35
CA PHE A 468 5.51 -14.48 -25.75
C PHE A 468 5.52 -15.95 -25.35
N LYS A 469 6.73 -16.51 -25.24
CA LYS A 469 6.96 -17.88 -24.78
C LYS A 469 7.45 -17.84 -23.33
N VAL A 470 6.90 -18.72 -22.50
CA VAL A 470 7.45 -19.06 -21.18
C VAL A 470 8.02 -20.46 -21.23
N GLU A 471 9.24 -20.59 -20.73
CA GLU A 471 9.93 -21.86 -20.50
C GLU A 471 10.25 -21.95 -19.00
N MET A 472 9.93 -23.06 -18.38
CA MET A 472 10.08 -23.29 -16.95
C MET A 472 10.18 -24.80 -16.67
N PRO A 473 10.74 -25.22 -15.52
CA PRO A 473 10.86 -26.64 -15.18
C PRO A 473 9.49 -27.29 -15.16
N THR A 474 9.43 -28.52 -15.69
CA THR A 474 8.24 -29.35 -15.54
C THR A 474 8.08 -29.66 -14.05
N VAL A 475 6.98 -29.21 -13.47
CA VAL A 475 6.61 -29.61 -12.10
C VAL A 475 6.16 -31.07 -12.19
N GLU A 476 6.99 -32.01 -11.71
CA GLU A 476 6.47 -33.34 -11.39
C GLU A 476 5.47 -33.15 -10.26
N ILE A 477 4.18 -33.27 -10.60
CA ILE A 477 3.11 -33.19 -9.61
C ILE A 477 3.23 -34.42 -8.72
N SER A 478 3.93 -34.26 -7.60
CA SER A 478 3.93 -35.19 -6.51
C SER A 478 2.48 -35.43 -6.08
N ASN A 479 1.97 -36.64 -6.32
CA ASN A 479 0.64 -37.08 -5.88
C ASN A 479 0.52 -37.14 -4.33
N THR A 480 1.60 -36.82 -3.60
CA THR A 480 1.75 -37.11 -2.17
C THR A 480 1.44 -35.94 -1.23
N LEU A 481 1.14 -34.73 -1.72
CA LEU A 481 0.81 -33.57 -0.87
C LEU A 481 -0.49 -32.88 -1.29
N LEU A 482 -1.61 -33.59 -1.18
CA LEU A 482 -2.94 -32.95 -1.14
C LEU A 482 -3.12 -32.30 0.24
N LYS A 483 -2.94 -30.99 0.34
CA LYS A 483 -3.10 -30.27 1.61
C LYS A 483 -4.03 -29.09 1.46
N GLU A 484 -5.02 -29.04 2.34
CA GLU A 484 -5.85 -27.86 2.51
C GLU A 484 -5.77 -27.40 3.95
N GLU A 485 -5.27 -26.20 4.16
CA GLU A 485 -5.09 -25.65 5.50
C GLU A 485 -5.10 -24.12 5.47
N ILE A 486 -5.39 -23.54 6.62
CA ILE A 486 -5.22 -22.11 6.81
C ILE A 486 -3.83 -21.88 7.38
N LYS A 487 -3.01 -21.11 6.65
CA LYS A 487 -1.71 -20.63 7.13
C LYS A 487 -1.87 -19.19 7.58
N ALA A 488 -1.47 -18.90 8.82
CA ALA A 488 -1.29 -17.53 9.26
C ALA A 488 -0.10 -16.90 8.50
N LYS A 489 -0.25 -15.62 8.16
CA LYS A 489 0.74 -14.77 7.50
C LYS A 489 0.90 -13.47 8.29
N GLU A 490 1.98 -12.74 8.02
CA GLU A 490 2.25 -11.44 8.62
C GLU A 490 1.10 -10.44 8.37
N GLY A 491 0.85 -9.55 9.34
CA GLY A 491 -0.19 -8.51 9.22
C GLY A 491 -1.61 -8.96 9.55
N ASN A 492 -1.79 -9.98 10.42
CA ASN A 492 -3.07 -10.64 10.69
C ASN A 492 -3.75 -11.17 9.42
N ARG A 493 -2.93 -11.60 8.46
CA ARG A 493 -3.40 -12.20 7.21
C ARG A 493 -3.43 -13.71 7.35
N HIS A 494 -4.28 -14.33 6.56
CA HIS A 494 -4.35 -15.78 6.47
C HIS A 494 -4.47 -16.15 5.00
N ASP A 495 -3.74 -17.18 4.61
CA ASP A 495 -3.89 -17.78 3.30
C ASP A 495 -4.56 -19.14 3.48
N LEU A 496 -5.54 -19.42 2.63
CA LEU A 496 -6.06 -20.77 2.49
C LEU A 496 -5.21 -21.47 1.43
N VAL A 497 -4.43 -22.44 1.87
CA VAL A 497 -3.67 -23.32 0.98
C VAL A 497 -4.60 -24.43 0.51
N PHE A 498 -4.52 -24.77 -0.76
CA PHE A 498 -5.23 -25.90 -1.38
C PHE A 498 -4.35 -26.48 -2.48
N ASP A 499 -3.32 -27.22 -2.10
CA ASP A 499 -2.51 -27.93 -3.09
C ASP A 499 -3.29 -29.15 -3.57
N ARG A 500 -3.59 -29.18 -4.88
CA ARG A 500 -4.35 -30.23 -5.53
C ARG A 500 -3.53 -30.86 -6.64
N ALA A 501 -3.63 -32.18 -6.75
CA ALA A 501 -3.06 -32.95 -7.86
C ALA A 501 -3.58 -32.47 -9.23
N LYS A 502 -4.83 -31.99 -9.30
CA LYS A 502 -5.40 -31.37 -10.51
C LYS A 502 -5.44 -29.85 -10.33
N ARG A 503 -4.50 -29.15 -10.97
CA ARG A 503 -4.31 -27.70 -10.85
C ARG A 503 -5.19 -26.85 -11.77
N GLU A 504 -5.97 -27.45 -12.66
CA GLU A 504 -6.84 -26.74 -13.62
C GLU A 504 -8.23 -26.34 -13.06
N ALA A 505 -8.53 -26.68 -11.81
CA ALA A 505 -9.80 -26.34 -11.20
C ALA A 505 -9.87 -24.86 -10.75
N THR A 506 -11.08 -24.34 -10.58
CA THR A 506 -11.32 -23.06 -9.90
C THR A 506 -11.70 -23.31 -8.45
N ALA A 507 -11.01 -22.68 -7.51
CA ALA A 507 -11.37 -22.63 -6.10
C ALA A 507 -12.33 -21.45 -5.84
N PHE A 508 -13.37 -21.71 -5.05
CA PHE A 508 -14.36 -20.72 -4.60
C PHE A 508 -14.35 -20.69 -3.08
N ILE A 509 -14.09 -19.50 -2.54
CA ILE A 509 -13.89 -19.32 -1.11
C ILE A 509 -14.85 -18.23 -0.60
N VAL A 510 -15.50 -18.51 0.53
CA VAL A 510 -16.32 -17.54 1.25
C VAL A 510 -15.88 -17.51 2.69
N CYS A 511 -15.68 -16.31 3.23
CA CYS A 511 -15.42 -16.12 4.65
C CYS A 511 -16.65 -15.52 5.33
N ALA A 512 -17.01 -16.03 6.52
CA ALA A 512 -18.17 -15.59 7.27
C ALA A 512 -17.87 -15.48 8.77
N ASP A 513 -18.39 -14.44 9.41
CA ASP A 513 -18.24 -14.20 10.85
C ASP A 513 -19.19 -15.09 11.69
N LYS A 514 -20.17 -15.71 11.03
CA LYS A 514 -21.11 -16.66 11.63
C LYS A 514 -21.09 -17.96 10.85
N ARG A 515 -21.19 -19.08 11.57
CA ARG A 515 -21.26 -20.40 10.96
C ARG A 515 -22.49 -20.54 10.07
N ILE A 516 -22.27 -21.01 8.84
CA ILE A 516 -23.33 -21.36 7.89
C ILE A 516 -23.75 -22.80 8.15
N LYS A 517 -25.03 -23.01 8.46
CA LYS A 517 -25.58 -24.37 8.62
C LYS A 517 -25.78 -25.00 7.24
N ASN A 518 -25.20 -26.18 7.03
CA ASN A 518 -25.36 -26.99 5.81
C ASN A 518 -25.06 -26.21 4.51
N PRO A 519 -23.82 -25.72 4.32
CA PRO A 519 -23.45 -24.96 3.14
C PRO A 519 -23.58 -25.81 1.87
N SER A 520 -23.86 -25.15 0.75
CA SER A 520 -24.02 -25.79 -0.58
C SER A 520 -23.08 -25.10 -1.57
N ALA A 521 -22.34 -25.90 -2.35
CA ALA A 521 -21.36 -25.39 -3.31
C ALA A 521 -22.00 -24.44 -4.34
N LYS A 522 -23.18 -24.81 -4.87
CA LYS A 522 -23.92 -23.97 -5.81
C LYS A 522 -24.27 -22.60 -5.19
N LYS A 523 -24.84 -22.60 -3.99
CA LYS A 523 -25.18 -21.36 -3.27
C LYS A 523 -23.95 -20.52 -2.91
N LEU A 524 -22.83 -21.17 -2.61
CA LEU A 524 -21.54 -20.52 -2.34
C LEU A 524 -21.06 -19.79 -3.59
N ILE A 525 -21.02 -20.47 -4.75
CA ILE A 525 -20.58 -19.90 -6.03
C ILE A 525 -21.49 -18.75 -6.49
N ASP A 526 -22.80 -18.87 -6.24
CA ASP A 526 -23.82 -17.86 -6.54
C ASP A 526 -23.75 -16.65 -5.59
N GLY A 527 -22.82 -16.62 -4.63
CA GLY A 527 -22.62 -15.50 -3.70
C GLY A 527 -23.70 -15.37 -2.62
N LYS A 528 -24.52 -16.40 -2.39
CA LYS A 528 -25.59 -16.36 -1.38
C LYS A 528 -25.07 -16.21 0.06
N TYR A 529 -23.81 -16.55 0.28
CA TYR A 529 -23.18 -16.57 1.60
C TYR A 529 -22.21 -15.41 1.84
N GLY A 530 -22.07 -14.49 0.87
CA GLY A 530 -21.15 -13.36 0.95
C GLY A 530 -20.28 -13.23 -0.30
N LYS A 531 -19.27 -12.37 -0.22
CA LYS A 531 -18.30 -12.15 -1.31
C LYS A 531 -17.55 -13.46 -1.57
N VAL A 532 -17.54 -13.87 -2.83
CA VAL A 532 -16.85 -15.09 -3.28
C VAL A 532 -15.49 -14.70 -3.81
N ILE A 533 -14.45 -15.27 -3.21
CA ILE A 533 -13.09 -15.22 -3.76
C ILE A 533 -13.00 -16.38 -4.75
N ARG A 534 -12.63 -16.05 -5.98
CA ARG A 534 -12.41 -17.01 -7.05
C ARG A 534 -10.92 -16.99 -7.34
N THR A 535 -10.31 -18.16 -7.42
CA THR A 535 -8.89 -18.24 -7.77
C THR A 535 -8.57 -19.58 -8.41
N SER A 536 -7.55 -19.61 -9.25
CA SER A 536 -7.13 -20.85 -9.89
C SER A 536 -6.39 -21.74 -8.90
N THR A 537 -6.63 -23.06 -8.95
CA THR A 537 -5.84 -24.01 -8.17
C THR A 537 -4.37 -24.06 -8.57
N GLN A 538 -4.00 -23.47 -9.72
CA GLN A 538 -2.60 -23.28 -10.12
C GLN A 538 -1.83 -22.34 -9.20
N PHE A 539 -2.49 -21.44 -8.46
CA PHE A 539 -1.84 -20.57 -7.48
C PHE A 539 -1.56 -21.24 -6.14
N VAL A 540 -2.04 -22.48 -5.92
CA VAL A 540 -1.82 -23.31 -4.71
C VAL A 540 -2.40 -22.73 -3.41
N SER A 541 -2.74 -21.45 -3.39
CA SER A 541 -3.32 -20.75 -2.26
C SER A 541 -4.17 -19.57 -2.70
N ALA A 542 -5.03 -19.11 -1.80
CA ALA A 542 -5.77 -17.86 -1.93
C ALA A 542 -5.55 -17.02 -0.69
N ARG A 543 -5.33 -15.72 -0.89
CA ARG A 543 -5.35 -14.77 0.20
C ARG A 543 -6.77 -14.61 0.74
N LEU A 544 -6.95 -14.78 2.05
CA LEU A 544 -8.20 -14.48 2.72
C LEU A 544 -8.27 -12.99 3.07
N PRO A 545 -9.48 -12.38 3.12
CA PRO A 545 -9.61 -10.97 3.45
C PRO A 545 -9.05 -10.70 4.86
N LYS A 546 -8.53 -9.50 5.10
CA LYS A 546 -7.94 -9.13 6.40
C LYS A 546 -8.92 -9.42 7.55
N TYR A 547 -8.36 -9.88 8.65
CA TYR A 547 -9.08 -10.39 9.81
C TYR A 547 -8.83 -9.50 11.03
N ASN A 548 -9.91 -9.07 11.70
CA ASN A 548 -9.83 -8.16 12.85
C ASN A 548 -9.79 -8.88 14.21
N GLY A 549 -9.46 -10.17 14.24
CA GLY A 549 -9.25 -10.92 15.50
C GLY A 549 -10.48 -11.60 16.11
N PHE A 550 -11.67 -11.51 15.50
CA PHE A 550 -12.89 -12.22 15.94
C PHE A 550 -13.11 -13.52 15.20
N GLU A 551 -13.48 -14.62 15.88
CA GLU A 551 -13.75 -15.94 15.28
C GLU A 551 -14.36 -15.90 13.86
N ARG A 552 -13.79 -16.67 12.91
CA ARG A 552 -14.24 -16.68 11.51
C ARG A 552 -14.29 -18.08 10.91
N TYR A 553 -15.29 -18.30 10.08
CA TYR A 553 -15.46 -19.50 9.26
C TYR A 553 -15.00 -19.23 7.83
N VAL A 554 -14.35 -20.22 7.23
CA VAL A 554 -13.91 -20.18 5.83
C VAL A 554 -14.46 -21.41 5.12
N TYR A 555 -15.13 -21.19 4.00
CA TYR A 555 -15.77 -22.22 3.21
C TYR A 555 -15.09 -22.33 1.86
N LEU A 556 -14.75 -23.55 1.45
CA LEU A 556 -14.06 -23.84 0.20
C LEU A 556 -14.82 -24.88 -0.61
N CYS A 557 -15.03 -24.62 -1.89
CA CYS A 557 -15.36 -25.67 -2.86
C CYS A 557 -14.64 -25.43 -4.17
N TYR A 558 -14.56 -26.46 -5.00
CA TYR A 558 -13.93 -26.41 -6.31
C TYR A 558 -14.93 -26.67 -7.42
N LYS A 559 -14.66 -26.07 -8.58
CA LYS A 559 -15.31 -26.41 -9.85
C LYS A 559 -14.24 -26.88 -10.84
N ASP A 560 -14.47 -28.04 -11.43
CA ASP A 560 -13.62 -28.65 -12.45
C ASP A 560 -14.51 -29.05 -13.63
N GLY A 561 -14.42 -28.28 -14.73
CA GLY A 561 -15.45 -28.31 -15.78
C GLY A 561 -16.83 -28.04 -15.19
N ASP A 562 -17.78 -28.95 -15.40
CA ASP A 562 -19.13 -28.87 -14.82
C ASP A 562 -19.28 -29.54 -13.45
N THR A 563 -18.21 -30.15 -12.93
CA THR A 563 -18.25 -30.89 -11.67
C THR A 563 -17.96 -29.97 -10.49
N LEU A 564 -18.79 -30.06 -9.44
CA LEU A 564 -18.61 -29.34 -8.18
C LEU A 564 -18.18 -30.28 -7.05
N SER A 565 -17.20 -29.87 -6.27
CA SER A 565 -16.83 -30.59 -5.04
C SER A 565 -17.83 -30.34 -3.91
N ALA A 566 -17.77 -31.17 -2.87
CA ALA A 566 -18.36 -30.85 -1.58
C ALA A 566 -17.74 -29.56 -1.00
N VAL A 567 -18.51 -28.86 -0.16
CA VAL A 567 -18.02 -27.69 0.59
C VAL A 567 -17.25 -28.17 1.80
N LYS A 568 -16.04 -27.66 1.97
CA LYS A 568 -15.22 -27.83 3.16
C LYS A 568 -15.31 -26.58 4.03
N GLU A 569 -15.37 -26.78 5.34
CA GLU A 569 -15.44 -25.72 6.35
C GLU A 569 -14.14 -25.73 7.15
N PHE A 570 -13.56 -24.56 7.33
CA PHE A 570 -12.44 -24.28 8.21
C PHE A 570 -12.85 -23.22 9.21
N TYR A 571 -12.17 -23.21 10.36
CA TYR A 571 -12.43 -22.27 11.44
C TYR A 571 -11.13 -21.63 11.89
N ILE A 572 -11.12 -20.30 11.94
CA ILE A 572 -10.03 -19.48 12.48
C ILE A 572 -10.49 -18.99 13.85
N GLU A 573 -9.81 -19.42 14.91
CA GLU A 573 -10.12 -18.97 16.26
C GLU A 573 -9.76 -17.48 16.41
N GLY A 574 -10.61 -16.73 17.12
CA GLY A 574 -10.35 -15.34 17.45
C GLY A 574 -9.28 -15.21 18.53
N ILE A 575 -8.45 -14.18 18.46
CA ILE A 575 -7.60 -13.81 19.59
C ILE A 575 -8.53 -13.13 20.61
N LYS A 576 -9.02 -13.89 21.60
CA LYS A 576 -9.68 -13.30 22.77
C LYS A 576 -8.70 -12.35 23.41
N ASN A 577 -9.03 -11.06 23.52
CA ASN A 577 -8.22 -10.02 24.16
C ASN A 577 -7.49 -10.57 25.40
N VAL A 578 -6.22 -10.95 25.23
CA VAL A 578 -5.35 -11.32 26.34
C VAL A 578 -4.93 -10.00 26.95
N LYS A 579 -5.31 -9.75 28.21
CA LYS A 579 -4.76 -8.62 28.98
C LYS A 579 -3.24 -8.65 28.82
N LEU A 580 -2.68 -7.50 28.45
CA LEU A 580 -1.27 -7.29 28.13
C LEU A 580 -0.36 -7.68 29.31
N SER A 581 -0.08 -8.96 29.46
CA SER A 581 0.99 -9.49 30.28
C SER A 581 1.21 -10.96 29.88
N THR A 582 2.37 -11.21 29.29
CA THR A 582 2.96 -12.54 29.01
C THR A 582 2.47 -13.22 27.72
N LEU A 583 3.24 -13.00 26.64
CA LEU A 583 3.18 -13.75 25.39
C LEU A 583 3.85 -15.14 25.63
N ILE A 584 3.08 -16.22 25.57
CA ILE A 584 3.62 -17.57 25.33
C ILE A 584 2.95 -18.08 24.06
N ILE A 585 3.76 -18.27 23.03
CA ILE A 585 3.36 -18.89 21.75
C ILE A 585 3.09 -20.38 22.04
N ILE A 586 1.83 -20.80 21.93
CA ILE A 586 1.47 -22.22 21.91
C ILE A 586 1.40 -22.65 20.45
N SER A 587 2.41 -23.37 20.00
CA SER A 587 2.34 -24.24 18.82
C SER A 587 1.57 -25.52 19.22
N VAL A 588 0.37 -25.72 18.68
CA VAL A 588 -0.31 -27.02 18.75
C VAL A 588 0.04 -27.79 17.48
N SER A 589 1.06 -28.64 17.58
CA SER A 589 1.33 -29.72 16.61
C SER A 589 0.72 -31.00 17.19
N VAL A 590 -0.35 -31.52 16.58
CA VAL A 590 -0.86 -32.85 16.91
C VAL A 590 0.01 -33.89 16.20
N GLY A 591 0.69 -34.72 16.98
CA GLY A 591 1.15 -36.05 16.57
C GLY A 591 2.66 -36.25 16.54
N ILE A 592 3.22 -36.78 17.63
CA ILE A 592 4.03 -38.02 17.68
C ILE A 592 4.27 -38.35 19.16
N VAL A 593 3.98 -39.60 19.52
CA VAL A 593 4.21 -40.18 20.85
C VAL A 593 5.70 -40.55 21.01
N VAL A 594 6.37 -40.00 22.03
CA VAL A 594 7.50 -40.65 22.72
C VAL A 594 7.52 -40.19 24.20
N PRO A 595 7.59 -41.10 25.19
CA PRO A 595 7.65 -40.74 26.60
C PRO A 595 9.10 -40.72 27.12
N THR A 596 9.53 -39.63 27.76
CA THR A 596 10.64 -39.70 28.72
C THR A 596 10.59 -38.59 29.77
N LEU A 597 10.73 -39.02 31.03
CA LEU A 597 10.79 -38.26 32.27
C LEU A 597 11.89 -37.19 32.28
N VAL A 598 11.67 -36.12 33.06
CA VAL A 598 12.49 -35.50 34.15
C VAL A 598 11.72 -34.20 34.51
N GLY A 599 11.34 -33.80 35.72
CA GLY A 599 11.92 -34.01 37.04
C GLY A 599 12.31 -32.64 37.63
N ALA A 600 11.51 -32.16 38.60
CA ALA A 600 11.88 -31.28 39.71
C ALA A 600 11.82 -29.72 39.63
N VAL A 601 10.90 -29.19 40.45
CA VAL A 601 11.09 -28.19 41.54
C VAL A 601 11.36 -26.72 41.17
N ILE A 602 10.34 -25.86 41.36
CA ILE A 602 10.53 -24.51 41.92
C ILE A 602 9.53 -24.27 43.06
N LYS A 603 10.10 -24.01 44.24
CA LYS A 603 9.47 -23.83 45.55
C LYS A 603 8.99 -22.37 45.69
N LYS A 604 7.71 -22.19 46.03
CA LYS A 604 7.14 -20.91 46.49
C LYS A 604 7.80 -20.45 47.78
N THR A 605 8.26 -19.21 47.85
CA THR A 605 8.55 -18.51 49.12
C THR A 605 7.53 -17.41 49.34
N LYS A 606 6.65 -17.63 50.33
CA LYS A 606 5.73 -16.63 50.91
C LYS A 606 6.48 -15.85 51.99
N LYS A 607 6.32 -14.52 51.98
CA LYS A 607 6.68 -13.57 53.05
C LYS A 607 6.18 -14.03 54.43
N LYS A 608 6.99 -13.79 55.47
CA LYS A 608 6.48 -13.38 56.79
C LYS A 608 7.49 -12.48 57.52
N LYS A 609 6.95 -11.38 58.04
CA LYS A 609 7.53 -10.43 59.00
C LYS A 609 8.05 -11.17 60.25
N GLU A 610 9.10 -10.67 60.91
CA GLU A 610 9.00 -9.88 62.16
C GLU A 610 10.37 -9.58 62.79
N LYS A 611 10.49 -8.32 63.26
CA LYS A 611 11.08 -7.81 64.53
C LYS A 611 12.55 -8.07 64.93
N ASN A 612 13.23 -6.91 65.03
CA ASN A 612 13.87 -6.31 66.22
C ASN A 612 15.30 -6.71 66.65
N ASN A 613 16.02 -5.62 66.97
CA ASN A 613 17.19 -5.46 67.86
C ASN A 613 18.50 -6.06 67.31
N GLU A 614 19.63 -5.35 67.24
CA GLU A 614 20.17 -4.17 67.94
C GLU A 614 20.81 -3.16 66.97
#